data_AF-A0A7S2VMS5-F1
#
_entry.id   AF-A0A7S2VMS5-F1
#
_cell.length_a   1.000
_cell.length_b   1.000
_cell.length_c   1.000
_cell.angle_alpha   90.00
_cell.angle_beta   90.00
_cell.angle_gamma   90.00
#
_symmetry.space_group_name_H-M   'P 1'
#
loop_
_entity.id
_entity.type
_entity.pdbx_description
1 polymer ?
#
loop_
_entity_poly.entity_id
_entity_poly.type
_entity_poly.pdbx_seq_one_letter_code
_entity_poly.pdbx_strand_id
1 'polypeptide(L)'
;LKGAGLRAPPPPRRSPSPEPPSGGGCAPSMARPGALLGICCCMALARASKFIIGQTANAGAFEVHFDDDKRVLDLQSDCHSQKACPPVVIMTGRHIGTIEVSNCQEGVMYTFVNKGDLDSGVVVQHEGGLYGSKGIPQFGVGQCFCYIEGALMC
;
A
#
# COMPACT_ATOMS: atom_id res chain seq x y z
N LEU A 1 57.86 10.44 -12.39
CA LEU A 1 56.39 10.52 -12.56
C LEU A 1 55.74 9.98 -11.28
N LYS A 2 55.34 10.87 -10.36
CA LYS A 2 54.70 10.51 -9.08
C LYS A 2 53.19 10.37 -9.30
N GLY A 3 52.65 9.20 -9.02
CA GLY A 3 51.23 8.88 -9.18
C GLY A 3 50.36 9.63 -8.16
N ALA A 4 49.37 10.35 -8.66
CA ALA A 4 48.35 10.99 -7.85
C ALA A 4 47.30 9.94 -7.42
N GLY A 5 47.25 9.65 -6.13
CA GLY A 5 46.24 8.78 -5.53
C GLY A 5 44.86 9.45 -5.54
N LEU A 6 43.91 8.85 -6.25
CA LEU A 6 42.50 9.24 -6.22
C LEU A 6 41.89 8.86 -4.87
N ARG A 7 41.52 9.86 -4.08
CA ARG A 7 40.72 9.66 -2.86
C ARG A 7 39.25 9.46 -3.23
N ALA A 8 38.64 8.46 -2.61
CA ALA A 8 37.21 8.18 -2.74
C ALA A 8 36.37 9.35 -2.18
N PRO A 9 35.19 9.63 -2.78
CA PRO A 9 34.28 10.67 -2.31
C PRO A 9 33.63 10.28 -0.96
N PRO A 10 33.26 11.27 -0.13
CA PRO A 10 32.59 11.03 1.14
C PRO A 10 31.16 10.50 0.93
N PRO A 11 30.61 9.74 1.89
CA PRO A 11 29.24 9.24 1.83
C PRO A 11 28.21 10.37 1.95
N PRO A 12 27.01 10.21 1.35
CA PRO A 12 25.95 11.21 1.41
C PRO A 12 25.41 11.38 2.83
N ARG A 13 25.18 12.64 3.22
CA ARG A 13 24.51 13.00 4.49
C ARG A 13 23.06 12.51 4.45
N ARG A 14 22.65 11.74 5.46
CA ARG A 14 21.23 11.42 5.71
C ARG A 14 20.48 12.70 6.10
N SER A 15 19.47 13.03 5.31
CA SER A 15 18.46 14.04 5.66
C SER A 15 17.61 13.54 6.83
N PRO A 16 17.25 14.39 7.81
CA PRO A 16 16.29 14.02 8.83
C PRO A 16 14.90 13.80 8.21
N SER A 17 14.24 12.71 8.61
CA SER A 17 12.87 12.39 8.24
C SER A 17 11.89 13.44 8.79
N PRO A 18 10.90 13.89 8.01
CA PRO A 18 9.85 14.77 8.52
C PRO A 18 8.97 13.99 9.52
N GLU A 19 8.76 14.59 10.69
CA GLU A 19 7.79 14.12 11.67
C GLU A 19 6.37 14.17 11.07
N PRO A 20 5.50 13.20 11.39
CA PRO A 20 4.11 13.27 10.98
C PRO A 20 3.40 14.44 11.70
N PRO A 21 2.52 15.19 11.02
CA PRO A 21 1.76 16.24 11.66
C PRO A 21 0.87 15.64 12.75
N SER A 22 1.15 16.04 13.99
CA SER A 22 0.26 15.85 15.14
C SER A 22 -1.11 16.43 14.79
N GLY A 23 -2.10 15.55 14.77
CA GLY A 23 -3.48 15.83 14.35
C GLY A 23 -4.03 17.11 14.99
N GLY A 24 -4.51 17.99 14.14
CA GLY A 24 -5.25 19.18 14.54
C GLY A 24 -6.47 18.76 15.35
N GLY A 25 -6.44 19.08 16.65
CA GLY A 25 -7.62 19.02 17.48
C GLY A 25 -8.66 20.01 16.95
N CYS A 26 -9.85 19.50 16.65
CA CYS A 26 -11.02 20.35 16.46
C CYS A 26 -11.31 21.08 17.77
N ALA A 27 -10.99 22.37 17.83
CA ALA A 27 -11.44 23.25 18.89
C ALA A 27 -12.98 23.35 18.83
N PRO A 28 -13.72 23.08 19.91
CA PRO A 28 -15.15 23.32 19.93
C PRO A 28 -15.41 24.83 19.93
N SER A 29 -16.06 25.30 18.87
CA SER A 29 -16.60 26.65 18.75
C SER A 29 -17.62 26.90 19.87
N MET A 30 -17.39 27.94 20.68
CA MET A 30 -18.32 28.40 21.71
C MET A 30 -19.60 28.94 21.05
N ALA A 31 -20.58 28.06 20.87
CA ALA A 31 -21.95 28.46 20.54
C ALA A 31 -22.72 28.84 21.81
N ARG A 32 -23.40 29.98 21.70
CA ARG A 32 -24.18 30.68 22.72
C ARG A 32 -25.29 29.82 23.36
N PRO A 33 -25.69 30.13 24.62
CA PRO A 33 -26.73 29.38 25.33
C PRO A 33 -28.11 29.85 24.86
N GLY A 34 -28.91 28.94 24.31
CA GLY A 34 -30.31 29.26 24.00
C GLY A 34 -30.98 28.29 23.04
N ALA A 35 -31.08 27.01 23.40
CA ALA A 35 -32.18 26.10 23.05
C ALA A 35 -31.78 24.66 23.43
N LEU A 36 -32.49 24.12 24.43
CA LEU A 36 -32.41 22.72 24.85
C LEU A 36 -33.04 21.77 23.81
N LEU A 37 -32.60 20.50 23.90
CA LEU A 37 -33.11 19.25 23.30
C LEU A 37 -32.54 18.81 21.94
N GLY A 38 -31.74 17.74 22.00
CA GLY A 38 -31.48 16.87 20.83
C GLY A 38 -30.03 16.39 20.64
N ILE A 39 -29.17 16.41 21.66
CA ILE A 39 -27.86 15.72 21.60
C ILE A 39 -28.11 14.22 21.82
N CYS A 40 -28.59 13.54 20.78
CA CYS A 40 -28.79 12.09 20.81
C CYS A 40 -27.86 11.44 19.76
N CYS A 41 -26.90 10.67 20.27
CA CYS A 41 -26.35 9.49 19.59
C CYS A 41 -25.47 9.66 18.34
N CYS A 42 -24.55 10.64 18.32
CA CYS A 42 -23.40 10.59 17.39
C CYS A 42 -22.10 10.15 18.08
N MET A 43 -22.20 9.39 19.18
CA MET A 43 -21.11 8.49 19.56
C MET A 43 -21.17 7.28 18.62
N ALA A 44 -20.84 7.55 17.35
CA ALA A 44 -20.45 6.50 16.43
C ALA A 44 -19.36 5.72 17.14
N LEU A 45 -19.70 4.51 17.58
CA LEU A 45 -18.72 3.53 18.00
C LEU A 45 -17.71 3.46 16.87
N ALA A 46 -16.57 4.13 17.05
CA ALA A 46 -15.37 3.82 16.32
C ALA A 46 -14.96 2.43 16.79
N ARG A 47 -15.65 1.40 16.28
CA ARG A 47 -15.20 0.02 16.40
C ARG A 47 -13.86 0.02 15.70
N ALA A 48 -12.80 -0.06 16.48
CA ALA A 48 -11.49 -0.46 16.00
C ALA A 48 -11.67 -1.85 15.37
N SER A 49 -12.02 -1.86 14.08
CA SER A 49 -12.17 -3.05 13.28
C SER A 49 -10.78 -3.64 13.15
N LYS A 50 -10.49 -4.67 13.95
CA LYS A 50 -9.31 -5.49 13.72
C LYS A 50 -9.46 -6.07 12.32
N PHE A 51 -8.54 -5.70 11.43
CA PHE A 51 -8.52 -6.25 10.09
C PHE A 51 -8.07 -7.71 10.19
N ILE A 52 -8.86 -8.60 9.59
CA ILE A 52 -8.46 -10.00 9.45
C ILE A 52 -7.52 -10.07 8.26
N ILE A 53 -6.30 -10.56 8.52
CA ILE A 53 -5.34 -10.90 7.48
C ILE A 53 -5.51 -12.39 7.20
N GLY A 54 -5.63 -12.77 5.94
CA GLY A 54 -5.68 -14.17 5.55
C GLY A 54 -6.36 -14.38 4.21
N GLN A 55 -6.74 -15.62 3.93
CA GLN A 55 -7.28 -16.03 2.63
C GLN A 55 -8.80 -16.24 2.63
N THR A 56 -9.49 -15.85 3.70
CA THR A 56 -10.94 -15.99 3.82
C THR A 56 -11.68 -14.83 3.15
N ALA A 57 -12.92 -15.02 2.71
CA ALA A 57 -13.75 -13.98 2.09
C ALA A 57 -13.92 -12.68 2.93
N ASN A 58 -13.82 -12.80 4.26
CA ASN A 58 -13.95 -11.69 5.20
C ASN A 58 -12.63 -10.97 5.52
N ALA A 59 -11.53 -11.33 4.84
CA ALA A 59 -10.24 -10.71 5.07
C ALA A 59 -10.24 -9.24 4.58
N GLY A 60 -9.66 -8.36 5.40
CA GLY A 60 -9.40 -6.96 5.07
C GLY A 60 -8.02 -6.75 4.44
N ALA A 61 -7.15 -7.76 4.53
CA ALA A 61 -5.89 -7.85 3.80
C ALA A 61 -5.70 -9.29 3.32
N PHE A 62 -5.26 -9.47 2.09
CA PHE A 62 -5.16 -10.79 1.48
C PHE A 62 -3.72 -11.21 1.25
N GLU A 63 -3.38 -12.45 1.57
CA GLU A 63 -2.06 -13.03 1.32
C GLU A 63 -2.08 -13.78 -0.01
N VAL A 64 -1.30 -13.29 -0.98
CA VAL A 64 -1.11 -13.94 -2.29
C VAL A 64 0.25 -14.61 -2.30
N HIS A 65 0.27 -15.89 -2.65
CA HIS A 65 1.50 -16.65 -2.83
C HIS A 65 1.98 -16.53 -4.27
N PHE A 66 3.24 -16.13 -4.44
CA PHE A 66 3.90 -16.10 -5.73
C PHE A 66 4.94 -17.21 -5.80
N ASP A 67 4.75 -18.09 -6.78
CA ASP A 67 5.74 -19.06 -7.23
C ASP A 67 6.63 -18.44 -8.32
N ASP A 68 7.71 -19.15 -8.70
CA ASP A 68 8.71 -18.67 -9.67
C ASP A 68 8.08 -18.31 -11.05
N ASP A 69 6.93 -18.92 -11.39
CA ASP A 69 6.22 -18.74 -12.67
C ASP A 69 5.14 -17.64 -12.63
N LYS A 70 4.65 -17.26 -11.44
CA LYS A 70 3.56 -16.28 -11.34
C LYS A 70 4.13 -14.86 -11.43
N ARG A 71 3.76 -14.14 -12.49
CA ARG A 71 4.16 -12.73 -12.72
C ARG A 71 3.01 -11.76 -12.85
N VAL A 72 1.79 -12.27 -13.01
CA VAL A 72 0.59 -11.48 -13.17
C VAL A 72 -0.28 -11.66 -11.93
N LEU A 73 -0.84 -10.56 -11.44
CA LEU A 73 -1.78 -10.49 -10.34
C LEU A 73 -3.07 -9.83 -10.82
N ASP A 74 -4.12 -10.63 -10.95
CA ASP A 74 -5.47 -10.14 -11.27
C ASP A 74 -6.21 -9.78 -9.98
N LEU A 75 -6.36 -8.48 -9.70
CA LEU A 75 -6.99 -8.02 -8.46
C LEU A 75 -8.49 -8.34 -8.39
N GLN A 76 -9.12 -8.77 -9.47
CA GLN A 76 -10.52 -9.16 -9.45
C GLN A 76 -10.71 -10.62 -9.02
N SER A 77 -9.78 -11.51 -9.34
CA SER A 77 -9.98 -12.96 -9.24
C SER A 77 -8.95 -13.69 -8.37
N ASP A 78 -7.73 -13.17 -8.22
CA ASP A 78 -6.64 -13.91 -7.56
C ASP A 78 -6.75 -13.97 -6.03
N CYS A 79 -7.47 -13.05 -5.40
CA CYS A 79 -7.70 -13.12 -3.96
C CYS A 79 -8.84 -14.08 -3.62
N HIS A 80 -9.99 -13.96 -4.28
CA HIS A 80 -11.11 -14.83 -3.96
C HIS A 80 -12.02 -15.00 -5.18
N SER A 81 -12.49 -16.21 -5.42
CA SER A 81 -13.33 -16.53 -6.59
C SER A 81 -14.66 -15.77 -6.66
N GLN A 82 -15.10 -15.18 -5.54
CA GLN A 82 -16.37 -14.46 -5.43
C GLN A 82 -16.20 -12.98 -5.09
N LYS A 83 -14.96 -12.47 -4.97
CA LYS A 83 -14.72 -11.11 -4.49
C LYS A 83 -13.38 -10.59 -4.98
N ALA A 84 -13.38 -9.32 -5.39
CA ALA A 84 -12.16 -8.58 -5.66
C ALA A 84 -11.24 -8.51 -4.43
N CYS A 85 -9.95 -8.40 -4.69
CA CYS A 85 -8.92 -8.22 -3.70
C CYS A 85 -9.22 -7.01 -2.79
N PRO A 86 -9.03 -7.15 -1.48
CA PRO A 86 -9.11 -6.01 -0.58
C PRO A 86 -7.97 -5.01 -0.89
N PRO A 87 -8.06 -3.77 -0.38
CA PRO A 87 -7.06 -2.73 -0.65
C PRO A 87 -5.64 -3.08 -0.17
N VAL A 88 -5.46 -4.05 0.74
CA VAL A 88 -4.14 -4.47 1.20
C VAL A 88 -3.84 -5.87 0.68
N VAL A 89 -2.77 -5.99 -0.11
CA VAL A 89 -2.30 -7.25 -0.69
C VAL A 89 -0.90 -7.54 -0.15
N ILE A 90 -0.72 -8.70 0.45
CA ILE A 90 0.54 -9.17 1.01
C ILE A 90 1.10 -10.23 0.08
N MET A 91 2.22 -9.91 -0.55
CA MET A 91 2.90 -10.79 -1.49
C MET A 91 3.89 -11.65 -0.71
N THR A 92 3.77 -12.97 -0.85
CA THR A 92 4.61 -13.97 -0.16
C THR A 92 5.20 -14.95 -1.18
N GLY A 93 6.17 -15.75 -0.76
CA GLY A 93 6.80 -16.76 -1.61
C GLY A 93 8.07 -16.26 -2.31
N ARG A 94 8.42 -16.91 -3.41
CA ARG A 94 9.68 -16.73 -4.11
C ARG A 94 9.44 -16.04 -5.44
N HIS A 95 9.52 -14.71 -5.43
CA HIS A 95 9.39 -13.91 -6.64
C HIS A 95 10.45 -12.81 -6.69
N ILE A 96 10.98 -12.58 -7.90
CA ILE A 96 11.95 -11.53 -8.19
C ILE A 96 11.50 -10.81 -9.45
N GLY A 97 11.58 -9.48 -9.42
CA GLY A 97 11.34 -8.66 -10.59
C GLY A 97 9.94 -8.05 -10.60
N THR A 98 9.33 -8.05 -11.78
CA THR A 98 8.13 -7.25 -12.03
C THR A 98 6.87 -8.08 -11.90
N ILE A 99 5.93 -7.55 -11.11
CA ILE A 99 4.57 -8.06 -10.94
C ILE A 99 3.64 -7.12 -11.70
N GLU A 100 2.99 -7.68 -12.71
CA GLU A 100 2.00 -6.98 -13.52
C GLU A 100 0.63 -7.12 -12.87
N VAL A 101 -0.04 -6.01 -12.66
CA VAL A 101 -1.31 -5.95 -11.96
C VAL A 101 -2.41 -5.48 -12.90
N SER A 102 -3.52 -6.23 -12.93
CA SER A 102 -4.68 -5.96 -13.78
C SER A 102 -5.98 -5.94 -12.98
N ASN A 103 -7.03 -5.40 -13.61
CA ASN A 103 -8.41 -5.34 -13.11
C ASN A 103 -8.55 -4.83 -11.67
N CYS A 104 -7.85 -3.73 -11.36
CA CYS A 104 -8.01 -3.07 -10.08
C CYS A 104 -9.40 -2.41 -9.95
N GLN A 105 -9.90 -2.25 -8.73
CA GLN A 105 -11.18 -1.57 -8.49
C GLN A 105 -11.00 -0.05 -8.50
N GLU A 106 -11.69 0.64 -9.40
CA GLU A 106 -11.61 2.10 -9.55
C GLU A 106 -11.84 2.85 -8.22
N GLY A 107 -11.02 3.86 -7.97
CA GLY A 107 -11.10 4.68 -6.76
C GLY A 107 -10.48 4.05 -5.51
N VAL A 108 -9.91 2.83 -5.62
CA VAL A 108 -9.26 2.15 -4.50
C VAL A 108 -7.77 2.42 -4.49
N MET A 109 -7.25 2.78 -3.30
CA MET A 109 -5.81 2.84 -3.03
C MET A 109 -5.32 1.47 -2.59
N TYR A 110 -4.60 0.78 -3.47
CA TYR A 110 -3.99 -0.51 -3.15
C TYR A 110 -2.66 -0.31 -2.44
N THR A 111 -2.46 -1.08 -1.38
CA THR A 111 -1.21 -1.18 -0.62
C THR A 111 -0.65 -2.59 -0.81
N PHE A 112 0.51 -2.68 -1.44
CA PHE A 112 1.24 -3.91 -1.67
C PHE A 112 2.34 -4.04 -0.63
N VAL A 113 2.36 -5.15 0.09
CA VAL A 113 3.38 -5.47 1.09
C VAL A 113 4.23 -6.60 0.55
N ASN A 114 5.53 -6.38 0.38
CA ASN A 114 6.44 -7.44 -0.03
C ASN A 114 6.94 -8.20 1.20
N LYS A 115 6.48 -9.43 1.39
CA LYS A 115 6.95 -10.35 2.43
C LYS A 115 7.55 -11.61 1.78
N GLY A 116 8.20 -11.44 0.64
CA GLY A 116 8.86 -12.52 -0.09
C GLY A 116 10.03 -13.14 0.69
N ASP A 117 10.32 -14.40 0.39
CA ASP A 117 11.36 -15.19 1.05
C ASP A 117 12.77 -14.84 0.57
N LEU A 118 12.85 -14.16 -0.58
CA LEU A 118 14.09 -13.75 -1.22
C LEU A 118 14.44 -12.33 -0.80
N ASP A 119 15.73 -12.09 -0.52
CA ASP A 119 16.29 -10.76 -0.21
C ASP A 119 16.43 -9.91 -1.49
N SER A 120 15.28 -9.71 -2.15
CA SER A 120 15.16 -8.95 -3.39
C SER A 120 13.90 -8.10 -3.38
N GLY A 121 13.98 -6.93 -4.02
CA GLY A 121 12.81 -6.10 -4.26
C GLY A 121 11.94 -6.64 -5.39
N VAL A 122 10.66 -6.26 -5.35
CA VAL A 122 9.71 -6.48 -6.44
C VAL A 122 9.29 -5.14 -7.03
N VAL A 123 8.88 -5.13 -8.30
CA VAL A 123 8.35 -3.95 -8.97
C VAL A 123 6.89 -4.21 -9.29
N VAL A 124 5.98 -3.49 -8.67
CA VAL A 124 4.55 -3.56 -8.98
C VAL A 124 4.26 -2.56 -10.08
N GLN A 125 3.60 -2.98 -11.15
CA GLN A 125 3.21 -2.09 -12.24
C GLN A 125 1.84 -2.50 -12.80
N HIS A 126 1.17 -1.58 -13.49
CA HIS A 126 0.01 -1.94 -14.30
C HIS A 126 0.41 -2.90 -15.44
N GLU A 127 -0.50 -3.77 -15.85
CA GLU A 127 -0.36 -4.58 -17.06
C GLU A 127 0.07 -3.73 -18.27
N GLY A 128 1.11 -4.16 -18.99
CA GLY A 128 1.68 -3.38 -20.10
C GLY A 128 2.58 -2.20 -19.71
N GLY A 129 2.72 -1.87 -18.41
CA GLY A 129 3.74 -0.96 -17.90
C GLY A 129 3.55 0.53 -18.23
N LEU A 130 2.38 0.93 -18.73
CA LEU A 130 2.14 2.30 -19.24
C LEU A 130 1.88 3.35 -18.14
N TYR A 131 1.42 2.93 -16.95
CA TYR A 131 0.94 3.84 -15.90
C TYR A 131 1.87 3.92 -14.68
N GLY A 132 3.17 3.72 -14.93
CA GLY A 132 4.20 3.78 -13.92
C GLY A 132 4.44 2.45 -13.19
N SER A 133 5.39 2.49 -12.27
CA SER A 133 5.83 1.30 -11.55
C SER A 133 6.35 1.68 -10.17
N LYS A 134 6.11 0.81 -9.20
CA LYS A 134 6.56 0.97 -7.83
C LYS A 134 7.51 -0.16 -7.44
N GLY A 135 8.77 0.19 -7.24
CA GLY A 135 9.72 -0.69 -6.55
C GLY A 135 9.37 -0.80 -5.06
N ILE A 136 9.28 -2.03 -4.56
CA ILE A 136 8.98 -2.39 -3.18
C ILE A 136 10.11 -3.28 -2.66
N PRO A 137 10.96 -2.80 -1.72
CA PRO A 137 12.02 -3.62 -1.15
C PRO A 137 11.43 -4.78 -0.35
N GLN A 138 12.26 -5.78 0.00
CA GLN A 138 11.84 -6.84 0.91
C GLN A 138 11.37 -6.23 2.25
N PHE A 139 10.23 -6.71 2.77
CA PHE A 139 9.54 -6.16 3.94
C PHE A 139 9.06 -4.71 3.78
N GLY A 140 9.09 -4.19 2.55
CA GLY A 140 8.62 -2.86 2.20
C GLY A 140 7.12 -2.81 1.89
N VAL A 141 6.66 -1.58 1.70
CA VAL A 141 5.29 -1.28 1.27
C VAL A 141 5.31 -0.35 0.06
N GLY A 142 4.45 -0.62 -0.90
CA GLY A 142 4.18 0.25 -2.05
C GLY A 142 2.69 0.56 -2.12
N GLN A 143 2.34 1.76 -2.58
CA GLN A 143 0.97 2.17 -2.75
C GLN A 143 0.74 2.59 -4.18
N CYS A 144 -0.36 2.12 -4.77
CA CYS A 144 -0.79 2.50 -6.10
C CYS A 144 -2.29 2.78 -6.10
N PHE A 145 -2.70 3.80 -6.85
CA PHE A 145 -4.11 4.19 -6.94
C PHE A 145 -4.73 3.63 -8.20
N CYS A 146 -5.87 2.97 -8.07
CA CYS A 146 -6.63 2.51 -9.22
C CYS A 146 -7.46 3.66 -9.79
N TYR A 147 -7.08 4.11 -10.97
CA TYR A 147 -7.77 5.17 -11.70
C TYR A 147 -8.91 4.60 -12.57
N ILE A 148 -9.57 5.46 -13.34
CA ILE A 148 -10.63 5.05 -14.28
C ILE A 148 -10.11 4.00 -15.26
N GLU A 149 -11.02 3.13 -15.72
CA GLU A 149 -10.75 2.02 -16.64
C GLU A 149 -9.80 0.95 -16.08
N GLY A 150 -9.64 0.89 -14.75
CA GLY A 150 -8.78 -0.10 -14.09
C GLY A 150 -7.28 0.16 -14.26
N ALA A 151 -6.89 1.38 -14.63
CA ALA A 151 -5.49 1.79 -14.76
C ALA A 151 -4.83 1.93 -13.37
N LEU A 152 -3.85 1.09 -13.07
CA LEU A 152 -3.14 1.12 -11.79
C LEU A 152 -1.99 2.14 -11.85
N MET A 153 -2.13 3.27 -11.16
CA MET A 153 -1.11 4.31 -11.13
C MET A 153 -0.18 4.15 -9.93
N CYS A 154 1.08 3.86 -10.24
CA CYS A 154 2.21 3.65 -9.34
C CYS A 154 3.31 4.69 -9.67
#